data_AF-A0A367XPN5-F1
#
_entry.id   AF-A0A367XPN5-F1
#
_cell.length_a   1.000
_cell.length_b   1.000
_cell.length_c   1.000
_cell.angle_alpha   90.00
_cell.angle_beta   90.00
_cell.angle_gamma   90.00
#
_symmetry.space_group_name_H-M   'P 1'
#
loop_
_entity.id
_entity.type
_entity.pdbx_description
1 polymer ?
#
loop_
_entity_poly.entity_id
_entity_poly.type
_entity_poly.pdbx_seq_one_letter_code
_entity_poly.pdbx_strand_id
1 'polypeptide(L)' 'MSKNQLPFHVRATDVVHRLTVLGLVGICVVGTGSIVFNIWANSDYAPWNKKKLKFEQEQIREGNNEE' A
#
# COMPACT_ATOMS: atom_id res chain seq x y z
N MET A 1 -22.96 -32.85 -30.76
CA MET A 1 -21.77 -32.36 -30.04
C MET A 1 -22.12 -32.29 -28.57
N SER A 2 -21.70 -33.29 -27.78
CA SER A 2 -21.97 -33.29 -26.33
C SER A 2 -21.25 -32.09 -25.71
N LYS A 3 -22.00 -31.22 -25.03
CA LYS A 3 -21.47 -30.08 -24.29
C LYS A 3 -20.66 -30.66 -23.13
N ASN A 4 -19.34 -30.82 -23.30
CA ASN A 4 -18.39 -31.13 -22.23
C ASN A 4 -18.28 -29.93 -21.27
N GLN A 5 -19.38 -29.63 -20.59
CA GLN A 5 -19.45 -28.61 -19.56
C GLN A 5 -19.03 -29.26 -18.26
N LEU A 6 -17.96 -28.73 -17.67
CA LEU A 6 -17.52 -29.11 -16.33
C LEU A 6 -18.72 -29.09 -15.35
N PRO A 7 -18.82 -30.06 -14.43
CA PRO A 7 -19.89 -30.11 -13.45
C PRO A 7 -20.02 -28.77 -12.72
N PHE A 8 -21.26 -28.36 -12.41
CA PHE A 8 -21.55 -27.04 -11.83
C PHE A 8 -20.72 -26.74 -10.57
N HIS A 9 -20.55 -27.73 -9.70
CA HIS A 9 -19.72 -27.60 -8.50
C HIS A 9 -18.27 -27.21 -8.84
N VAL A 10 -17.65 -27.84 -9.85
CA VAL A 10 -16.26 -27.56 -10.24
C VAL A 10 -16.13 -26.11 -10.74
N ARG A 11 -17.13 -25.65 -11.49
CA ARG A 11 -17.20 -24.25 -11.96
C ARG A 11 -17.38 -23.28 -10.81
N ALA A 12 -18.26 -23.58 -9.86
CA ALA A 12 -18.50 -22.75 -8.69
C ALA A 12 -17.23 -22.62 -7.84
N THR A 13 -16.52 -23.73 -7.58
CA THR A 13 -15.25 -23.70 -6.83
C THR A 13 -14.16 -22.94 -7.56
N ASP A 14 -14.08 -23.04 -8.89
CA ASP A 14 -13.12 -22.27 -9.69
C ASP A 14 -13.39 -20.76 -9.59
N VAL A 15 -14.66 -20.34 -9.70
CA VAL A 15 -15.05 -18.93 -9.53
C VAL A 15 -14.72 -18.42 -8.13
N VAL A 16 -15.09 -19.17 -7.09
CA VAL A 16 -14.79 -18.79 -5.70
C VAL A 16 -13.28 -18.68 -5.48
N HIS A 17 -12.50 -19.64 -5.97
CA HIS A 17 -11.05 -19.61 -5.86
C HIS A 17 -10.46 -18.36 -6.52
N ARG A 18 -10.86 -18.05 -7.76
CA ARG A 18 -10.39 -16.87 -8.49
C ARG A 18 -10.74 -15.57 -7.77
N LEU A 19 -11.97 -15.46 -7.25
CA LEU A 19 -12.40 -14.28 -6.50
C LEU A 19 -11.60 -14.12 -5.21
N THR A 20 -11.34 -15.21 -4.48
CA THR A 20 -10.50 -15.17 -3.28
C THR A 20 -9.08 -14.73 -3.60
N VAL A 21 -8.46 -15.30 -4.64
CA VAL A 21 -7.10 -14.91 -5.05
C VAL A 21 -7.05 -13.45 -5.50
N LEU A 22 -8.01 -13.00 -6.32
CA LEU A 22 -8.08 -11.60 -6.75
C LEU A 22 -8.32 -10.66 -5.57
N GLY A 23 -9.14 -11.06 -4.60
CA GLY A 23 -9.37 -10.30 -3.36
C GLY A 23 -8.11 -10.17 -2.52
N LEU A 24 -7.37 -11.26 -2.32
CA LEU A 24 -6.09 -11.25 -1.61
C LEU A 24 -5.06 -10.37 -2.31
N VAL A 25 -4.93 -10.48 -3.64
CA VAL A 25 -4.04 -9.62 -4.43
C VAL A 25 -4.46 -8.15 -4.29
N GLY A 26 -5.75 -7.85 -4.36
CA GLY A 26 -6.28 -6.49 -4.19
C GLY A 26 -5.91 -5.90 -2.83
N ILE A 27 -6.07 -6.67 -1.74
CA ILE A 27 -5.69 -6.26 -0.38
C ILE A 27 -4.18 -5.97 -0.31
N CYS A 28 -3.35 -6.84 -0.88
CA CYS A 28 -1.90 -6.62 -0.91
C CYS A 28 -1.54 -5.35 -1.68
N VAL A 29 -2.11 -5.13 -2.86
CA VAL A 29 -1.85 -3.93 -3.68
C VAL A 29 -2.26 -2.65 -2.93
N VAL A 30 -3.44 -2.63 -2.32
CA VAL A 30 -3.91 -1.49 -1.52
C VAL A 30 -3.01 -1.27 -0.29
N GLY A 31 -2.64 -2.34 0.40
CA GLY A 31 -1.76 -2.28 1.58
C GLY A 31 -0.37 -1.73 1.22
N THR A 32 0.29 -2.30 0.20
CA THR A 32 1.58 -1.82 -0.28
C THR A 32 1.49 -0.39 -0.80
N GLY A 33 0.45 -0.07 -1.58
CA GLY A 33 0.22 1.29 -2.08
C GLY A 33 0.06 2.31 -0.96
N SER A 34 -0.66 1.96 0.11
CA SER A 34 -0.84 2.81 1.29
C SER A 34 0.50 3.09 2.01
N ILE A 35 1.33 2.07 2.22
CA ILE A 35 2.64 2.23 2.85
C ILE A 35 3.53 3.11 1.97
N VAL A 36 3.63 2.81 0.67
CA VAL A 36 4.45 3.59 -0.28
C VAL A 36 3.96 5.03 -0.35
N PHE A 37 2.65 5.25 -0.39
CA PHE A 37 2.06 6.60 -0.39
C PHE A 37 2.42 7.37 0.87
N ASN A 38 2.34 6.76 2.05
CA ASN A 38 2.73 7.40 3.30
C ASN A 38 4.21 7.77 3.31
N ILE A 39 5.09 6.87 2.88
CA ILE A 39 6.52 7.16 2.77
C ILE A 39 6.76 8.31 1.79
N TRP A 40 6.16 8.25 0.60
CA TRP A 40 6.32 9.27 -0.43
C TRP A 40 5.82 10.63 0.04
N ALA A 41 4.61 10.70 0.60
CA ALA A 41 4.01 11.95 1.08
C ALA A 41 4.82 12.61 2.22
N ASN A 42 5.56 11.81 3.01
CA ASN A 42 6.47 12.30 4.04
C ASN A 42 7.92 12.50 3.54
N SER A 43 8.22 12.07 2.31
CA SER A 43 9.53 12.22 1.68
C SER A 43 9.76 13.65 1.19
N ASP A 44 11.03 14.05 1.05
CA ASP A 44 11.41 15.35 0.48
C ASP A 44 11.08 15.48 -1.02
N TYR A 45 10.74 14.38 -1.68
CA TYR A 45 10.35 14.34 -3.09
C TYR A 45 8.88 14.67 -3.35
N ALA A 46 8.03 14.67 -2.32
CA ALA A 46 6.62 15.02 -2.48
C ALA A 46 6.41 16.55 -2.30
N PRO A 47 5.85 17.26 -3.30
CA PRO A 47 5.65 18.71 -3.25
C PRO A 47 4.54 19.15 -2.27
N TRP A 48 3.89 18.20 -1.59
CA TRP A 48 2.69 18.45 -0.79
C TRP A 48 2.96 18.83 0.66
N ASN A 49 4.18 18.72 1.17
CA ASN A 49 4.48 19.11 2.55
C ASN A 49 5.21 20.45 2.66
N LYS A 50 4.45 21.56 2.64
CA LYS A 50 4.99 22.92 2.87
C LYS A 50 5.39 23.19 4.33
N LYS A 51 4.97 22.34 5.27
CA LYS A 51 5.26 22.42 6.71
C LYS A 51 5.87 21.11 7.21
N LYS A 52 6.81 20.55 6.45
CA LYS A 52 7.65 19.45 6.96
C LYS A 52 8.26 19.94 8.27
N LEU A 53 8.24 19.11 9.33
CA LEU A 53 9.05 19.34 10.54
C LEU A 53 10.52 19.30 10.10
N LYS A 54 10.99 20.38 9.49
CA LYS A 54 12.41 20.66 9.38
C LYS A 54 12.79 21.11 10.78
N PHE A 55 13.75 20.42 11.40
CA PHE A 55 14.42 20.96 12.57
C PHE A 55 14.90 22.35 12.17
N GLU A 56 14.29 23.39 12.76
CA GLU A 56 14.81 24.73 12.58
C GLU A 56 16.24 24.73 13.12
N GLN A 57 17.16 25.45 12.47
CA GLN A 57 18.56 25.44 12.87
C GLN A 57 18.77 25.86 14.33
N GLU A 58 17.80 26.54 14.93
CA GLU A 58 17.75 26.82 16.38
C GLU A 58 17.72 25.56 17.24
N GLN A 59 16.96 24.52 16.88
CA GLN A 59 16.91 23.26 17.65
C GLN A 59 18.21 22.46 17.58
N ILE A 60 18.98 22.62 16.49
CA ILE A 60 20.31 21.99 16.34
C ILE A 60 21.37 22.75 17.16
N ARG A 61 21.22 24.08 17.31
CA ARG A 61 22.12 24.88 18.15
C ARG A 61 21.86 24.69 19.63
N GLU A 62 20.60 24.51 20.05
CA GLU A 62 20.27 24.21 21.45
C GLU A 62 20.79 22.83 21.88
N GLY A 63 20.60 21.78 21.08
CA GLY A 63 21.11 20.44 21.40
C GLY A 63 22.64 20.32 21.49
N ASN A 64 23.39 21.17 20.77
CA ASN A 64 24.85 21.22 20.85
C ASN A 64 25.39 22.09 22.00
N ASN A 65 24.54 22.88 22.66
CA ASN A 65 24.91 23.70 23.82
C ASN A 65 24.54 23.03 25.16
N GLU A 66 23.82 21.89 25.11
CA GLU A 66 23.45 21.07 26.27
C GLU A 66 24.38 19.84 26.47
N GLU A 67 25.38 19.63 25.60
CA GLU A 67 26.58 18.80 25.86
C GLU A 67 27.73 19.65 26.45
#